data_AF-A0A5B9QKF9-F1
#
_entry.id   AF-A0A5B9QKF9-F1
#
_cell.length_a   1.000
_cell.length_b   1.000
_cell.length_c   1.000
_cell.angle_alpha   90.00
_cell.angle_beta   90.00
_cell.angle_gamma   90.00
#
_symmetry.space_group_name_H-M   'P 1'
#
loop_
_entity.id
_entity.type
_entity.pdbx_description
1 polymer ?
#
loop_
_entity_poly.entity_id
_entity_poly.type
_entity_poly.pdbx_seq_one_letter_code
_entity_poly.pdbx_strand_id
1 'polypeptide(L)'
;MAFGVLEIHWATQLRGEPARVELTDYFAEAFNLEILDEAKSRVQKRVNATRWQSWDLLSNYALSGKEVSVKLGISVGVAYANKNQVQNLIKE
;
A
#
# COMPACT_ATOMS: atom_id res chain seq x y z
N MET A 1 40.53 31.45 -18.58
CA MET A 1 40.19 30.01 -18.46
C MET A 1 40.29 29.64 -16.99
N ALA A 2 39.16 29.35 -16.34
CA ALA A 2 39.04 28.56 -15.09
C ALA A 2 37.56 28.53 -14.67
N PHE A 3 36.73 27.81 -15.41
CA PHE A 3 35.47 27.29 -14.89
C PHE A 3 35.73 25.84 -14.53
N GLY A 4 35.49 25.44 -13.29
CA GLY A 4 35.55 24.01 -12.97
C GLY A 4 35.84 23.65 -11.53
N VAL A 5 35.13 24.21 -10.55
CA VAL A 5 34.98 23.54 -9.24
C VAL A 5 33.63 23.92 -8.63
N LEU A 6 32.54 23.62 -9.32
CA LEU A 6 31.20 23.70 -8.73
C LEU A 6 30.28 22.62 -9.30
N GLU A 7 30.83 21.43 -9.46
CA GLU A 7 30.04 20.22 -9.54
C GLU A 7 30.54 19.27 -8.47
N ILE A 8 29.65 18.40 -8.00
CA ILE A 8 29.95 17.25 -7.14
C ILE A 8 30.03 17.54 -5.61
N HIS A 9 29.18 18.42 -5.08
CA HIS A 9 28.85 18.33 -3.64
C HIS A 9 27.85 17.17 -3.37
N TRP A 10 26.97 16.87 -4.32
CA TRP A 10 25.92 15.84 -4.18
C TRP A 10 26.43 14.40 -4.33
N ALA A 11 27.33 14.12 -5.27
CA ALA A 11 27.81 12.75 -5.49
C ALA A 11 28.82 12.27 -4.42
N THR A 12 29.35 13.20 -3.62
CA THR A 12 30.24 12.87 -2.50
C THR A 12 29.44 12.43 -1.26
N GLN A 13 28.19 12.88 -1.13
CA GLN A 13 27.33 12.55 0.01
C GLN A 13 26.75 11.12 -0.07
N LEU A 14 26.66 10.53 -1.26
CA LEU A 14 26.18 9.17 -1.51
C LEU A 14 27.27 8.07 -1.39
N ARG A 15 28.52 8.46 -1.10
CA ARG A 15 29.66 7.52 -1.02
C ARG A 15 29.92 6.94 0.37
N GLY A 16 29.12 7.32 1.37
CA GLY A 16 29.16 6.69 2.69
C GLY A 16 28.27 5.44 2.73
N GLU A 17 28.82 4.32 3.21
CA GLU A 17 28.10 3.08 3.54
C GLU A 17 26.71 3.30 4.20
N PRO A 18 26.54 4.18 5.21
CA PRO A 18 25.22 4.38 5.83
C PRO A 18 24.19 5.05 4.90
N ALA A 19 24.61 5.97 4.02
CA ALA A 19 23.71 6.63 3.08
C ALA A 19 23.16 5.67 2.02
N ARG A 20 23.92 4.62 1.67
CA ARG A 20 23.46 3.57 0.75
C ARG A 20 22.44 2.64 1.38
N VAL A 21 22.58 2.30 2.66
CA VAL A 21 21.63 1.45 3.39
C VAL A 21 20.29 2.16 3.51
N GLU A 22 20.28 3.42 3.93
CA GLU A 22 19.05 4.22 4.05
C GLU A 22 18.28 4.37 2.73
N LEU A 23 19.00 4.58 1.62
CA LEU A 23 18.39 4.62 0.29
C LEU A 23 17.85 3.27 -0.16
N THR A 24 18.57 2.18 0.15
CA THR A 24 18.12 0.83 -0.18
C THR A 24 16.85 0.48 0.57
N ASP A 25 16.78 0.82 1.85
CA ASP A 25 15.59 0.61 2.69
C ASP A 25 14.41 1.46 2.21
N TYR A 26 14.65 2.73 1.86
CA TYR A 26 13.63 3.60 1.29
C TYR A 26 13.06 3.05 -0.03
N PHE A 27 13.91 2.59 -0.95
CA PHE A 27 13.45 1.98 -2.20
C PHE A 27 12.75 0.63 -1.96
N ALA A 28 13.21 -0.17 -1.01
CA ALA A 28 12.55 -1.43 -0.66
C ALA A 28 11.14 -1.18 -0.11
N GLU A 29 10.96 -0.18 0.74
CA GLU A 29 9.64 0.20 1.26
C GLU A 29 8.74 0.77 0.16
N ALA A 30 9.26 1.68 -0.67
CA ALA A 30 8.51 2.24 -1.79
C ALA A 30 8.07 1.15 -2.79
N PHE A 31 8.97 0.22 -3.11
CA PHE A 31 8.68 -0.93 -3.98
C PHE A 31 7.66 -1.88 -3.37
N ASN A 32 7.72 -2.13 -2.04
CA ASN A 32 6.71 -2.91 -1.34
C ASN A 32 5.31 -2.27 -1.43
N LEU A 33 5.22 -0.95 -1.28
CA LEU A 33 3.96 -0.23 -1.41
C LEU A 33 3.40 -0.32 -2.84
N GLU A 34 4.24 -0.15 -3.86
CA GLU A 34 3.83 -0.30 -5.26
C GLU A 34 3.31 -1.71 -5.58
N ILE A 35 3.99 -2.75 -5.07
CA ILE A 35 3.54 -4.14 -5.20
C ILE A 35 2.18 -4.34 -4.54
N LEU A 36 2.00 -3.81 -3.33
CA LEU A 36 0.75 -3.95 -2.59
C LEU A 36 -0.42 -3.27 -3.32
N ASP A 37 -0.19 -2.10 -3.92
CA ASP A 37 -1.24 -1.38 -4.66
C ASP A 37 -1.60 -2.08 -5.97
N GLU A 38 -0.63 -2.67 -6.67
CA GLU A 38 -0.90 -3.52 -7.83
C GLU A 38 -1.69 -4.78 -7.45
N ALA A 39 -1.34 -5.43 -6.33
CA ALA A 39 -2.09 -6.59 -5.81
C ALA A 39 -3.54 -6.20 -5.47
N LYS A 40 -3.76 -5.08 -4.77
CA LYS A 40 -5.08 -4.50 -4.51
C LYS A 40 -5.87 -4.28 -5.81
N SER A 41 -5.26 -3.65 -6.82
CA SER A 41 -5.87 -3.38 -8.13
C SER A 41 -6.33 -4.66 -8.84
N ARG A 42 -5.53 -5.73 -8.79
CA ARG A 42 -5.89 -7.03 -9.36
C ARG A 42 -7.06 -7.68 -8.62
N VAL A 43 -7.03 -7.67 -7.29
CA VAL A 43 -8.10 -8.25 -6.48
C VAL A 43 -9.41 -7.50 -6.67
N GLN A 44 -9.38 -6.16 -6.72
CA GLN A 44 -10.56 -5.33 -6.97
C GLN A 44 -11.28 -5.72 -8.26
N LYS A 45 -10.54 -6.06 -9.33
CA LYS A 45 -11.09 -6.50 -10.61
C LYS A 45 -11.70 -7.92 -10.56
N ARG A 46 -11.27 -8.76 -9.61
CA ARG A 46 -11.69 -10.18 -9.48
C ARG A 46 -12.90 -10.37 -8.58
N VAL A 47 -13.11 -9.50 -7.60
CA VAL A 47 -14.19 -9.63 -6.62
C VAL A 47 -15.38 -8.74 -6.96
N ASN A 48 -16.56 -9.09 -6.45
CA ASN A 48 -17.73 -8.21 -6.60
C ASN A 48 -17.55 -6.90 -5.79
N ALA A 49 -18.32 -5.88 -6.18
CA ALA A 49 -18.23 -4.55 -5.60
C ALA A 49 -18.50 -4.52 -4.08
N THR A 50 -19.54 -5.23 -3.60
CA THR A 50 -19.89 -5.27 -2.18
C THR A 50 -18.77 -5.87 -1.33
N ARG A 51 -18.10 -6.92 -1.83
CA ARG A 51 -16.97 -7.55 -1.16
C ARG A 51 -15.77 -6.62 -1.09
N TRP A 52 -15.43 -5.95 -2.20
CA TRP A 52 -14.37 -4.94 -2.22
C TRP A 52 -14.66 -3.79 -1.25
N GLN A 53 -15.87 -3.21 -1.31
CA GLN A 53 -16.29 -2.11 -0.45
C GLN A 53 -16.29 -2.48 1.03
N SER A 54 -16.66 -3.72 1.38
CA SER A 54 -16.58 -4.20 2.77
C SER A 54 -15.14 -4.17 3.27
N TRP A 55 -14.19 -4.64 2.46
CA TRP A 55 -12.77 -4.63 2.82
C TRP A 55 -12.21 -3.22 2.90
N ASP A 56 -12.52 -2.36 1.92
CA ASP A 56 -12.00 -0.99 1.81
C ASP A 56 -12.47 -0.14 3.01
N LEU A 57 -13.76 -0.18 3.34
CA LEU A 57 -14.32 0.56 4.47
C LEU A 57 -13.76 0.09 5.82
N LEU A 58 -13.54 -1.23 5.99
CA LEU A 58 -13.00 -1.80 7.23
C LEU A 58 -11.47 -1.71 7.35
N SER A 59 -10.74 -1.50 6.26
CA SER A 59 -9.27 -1.54 6.25
C SER A 59 -8.65 -0.16 6.04
N ASN A 60 -9.18 0.64 5.13
CA ASN A 60 -8.62 1.95 4.77
C ASN A 60 -9.35 3.10 5.47
N TYR A 61 -10.65 2.98 5.66
CA TYR A 61 -11.46 4.02 6.33
C TYR A 61 -11.70 3.76 7.82
N ALA A 62 -11.25 2.62 8.35
CA ALA A 62 -11.38 2.22 9.75
C ALA A 62 -12.82 2.26 10.31
N LEU A 63 -13.85 2.06 9.46
CA LEU A 63 -15.22 1.92 9.93
C LEU A 63 -15.38 0.65 10.77
N SER A 64 -16.32 0.67 11.71
CA SER A 64 -16.75 -0.54 12.42
C SER A 64 -17.58 -1.46 11.52
N GLY A 65 -17.64 -2.75 11.85
CA GLY A 65 -18.53 -3.69 11.15
C GLY A 65 -20.00 -3.28 11.20
N LYS A 66 -20.43 -2.58 12.25
CA LYS A 66 -21.80 -2.04 12.37
C LYS A 66 -22.05 -0.93 11.36
N GLU A 67 -21.13 0.02 11.22
CA GLU A 67 -21.26 1.11 10.25
C GLU A 67 -21.23 0.59 8.81
N VAL A 68 -20.35 -0.36 8.51
CA VAL A 68 -20.28 -1.00 7.19
C VAL A 68 -21.55 -1.80 6.88
N SER A 69 -22.08 -2.52 7.86
CA SER A 69 -23.35 -3.25 7.75
C SER A 69 -24.50 -2.33 7.35
N VAL A 70 -24.65 -1.20 8.04
CA VAL A 70 -25.67 -0.18 7.72
C VAL A 70 -25.43 0.42 6.34
N LYS A 71 -24.18 0.75 6.00
CA LYS A 71 -23.83 1.43 4.75
C LYS A 71 -24.00 0.56 3.50
N LEU A 72 -23.79 -0.74 3.61
CA LEU A 72 -23.84 -1.68 2.49
C LEU A 72 -25.09 -2.59 2.49
N GLY A 73 -25.94 -2.51 3.52
CA GLY A 73 -27.14 -3.34 3.63
C GLY A 73 -26.85 -4.84 3.82
N ILE A 74 -25.71 -5.17 4.46
CA ILE A 74 -25.26 -6.55 4.72
C ILE A 74 -25.17 -6.81 6.23
N SER A 75 -25.14 -8.07 6.66
CA SER A 75 -24.89 -8.36 8.07
C SER A 75 -23.44 -8.06 8.47
N VAL A 76 -23.22 -7.74 9.76
CA VAL A 76 -21.87 -7.51 10.31
C VAL A 76 -20.95 -8.71 10.06
N GLY A 77 -21.48 -9.94 10.20
CA GLY A 77 -20.72 -11.15 9.91
C GLY A 77 -20.27 -11.25 8.45
N VAL A 78 -21.14 -10.88 7.50
CA VAL A 78 -20.80 -10.86 6.07
C VAL A 78 -19.74 -9.79 5.78
N ALA A 79 -19.80 -8.63 6.44
CA ALA A 79 -18.79 -7.57 6.27
C ALA A 79 -17.37 -8.06 6.64
N TYR A 80 -17.22 -8.73 7.79
CA TYR A 80 -15.94 -9.30 8.21
C TYR A 80 -15.51 -10.51 7.37
N ALA A 81 -16.44 -11.36 6.94
CA ALA A 81 -16.13 -12.47 6.03
C ALA A 81 -15.58 -11.96 4.69
N ASN A 82 -16.21 -10.92 4.14
CA ASN A 82 -15.72 -10.25 2.92
C ASN A 82 -14.32 -9.66 3.13
N LYS A 83 -14.06 -8.97 4.25
CA LYS A 83 -12.72 -8.45 4.59
C LYS A 83 -11.67 -9.54 4.57
N ASN A 84 -11.91 -10.65 5.26
CA ASN A 84 -10.93 -11.74 5.37
C ASN A 84 -10.67 -12.38 4.00
N GLN A 85 -11.70 -12.59 3.18
CA GLN A 85 -11.55 -13.13 1.84
C GLN A 85 -10.70 -12.22 0.94
N VAL A 86 -10.94 -10.90 0.96
CA VAL A 86 -10.14 -9.95 0.19
C VAL A 86 -8.70 -9.87 0.71
N GLN A 87 -8.50 -9.86 2.03
CA GLN A 87 -7.16 -9.87 2.62
C GLN A 87 -6.35 -11.10 2.22
N ASN A 88 -6.97 -12.27 2.15
CA ASN A 88 -6.29 -13.48 1.70
C ASN A 88 -5.90 -13.37 0.22
N LEU A 89 -6.82 -12.88 -0.63
CA LEU A 89 -6.54 -12.67 -2.05
C LEU A 89 -5.45 -11.64 -2.33
N ILE A 90 -5.25 -10.64 -1.46
CA ILE A 90 -4.17 -9.64 -1.59
C ILE A 90 -2.82 -10.22 -1.15
N LYS A 91 -2.83 -11.18 -0.22
CA LYS A 91 -1.61 -11.83 0.30
C LYS A 91 -1.09 -12.96 -0.61
N GLU A 92 -1.94 -13.47 -1.49
CA GLU A 92 -1.60 -14.46 -2.54
C GLU A 92 -0.85 -13.80 -3.71
#